data_AF-A0A3R7FG19-F1
#
_entry.id   AF-A0A3R7FG19-F1
#
_cell.length_a   1.000
_cell.length_b   1.000
_cell.length_c   1.000
_cell.angle_alpha   90.00
_cell.angle_beta   90.00
_cell.angle_gamma   90.00
#
_symmetry.space_group_name_H-M   'P 1'
#
loop_
_entity.id
_entity.type
_entity.pdbx_description
1 polymer ?
#
loop_
_entity_poly.entity_id
_entity_poly.type
_entity_poly.pdbx_seq_one_letter_code
_entity_poly.pdbx_strand_id
1 'polypeptide(L)'
;MRIEATDGNEHKVWLTDSEIEDLRRATNSQRDDLIIQLGAFVGLRAFEIPQVRPVDVKATDSGQYRLRVRAGKDTSGNGGKPRDAYLSDNVERDLQRYQNEHNIAPKDPFIDLKQPSVRAVVRRTAARAAETTGDDDFEKVSTHDLRRRFAQRLLVDEQVNPRVVMAVGGWDSFAAIEPYLNAPSEDVIDDAFAEIGL
;
A
#
# COMPACT_ATOMS: atom_id res chain seq x y z
N MET A 1 1.34 10.77 13.21
CA MET A 1 0.29 10.13 12.37
C MET A 1 -1.06 10.57 12.91
N ARG A 2 -2.18 10.38 12.18
CA ARG A 2 -3.52 10.59 12.77
C ARG A 2 -4.16 9.25 13.09
N ILE A 3 -4.74 9.12 14.28
CA ILE A 3 -5.47 7.91 14.69
C ILE A 3 -6.93 8.25 14.90
N GLU A 4 -7.80 7.41 14.34
CA GLU A 4 -9.23 7.43 14.64
C GLU A 4 -9.60 6.11 15.32
N ALA A 5 -10.19 6.19 16.51
CA ALA A 5 -10.80 5.03 17.13
C ALA A 5 -12.04 4.60 16.33
N THR A 6 -12.24 3.30 16.18
CA THR A 6 -13.48 2.72 15.64
C THR A 6 -14.23 1.97 16.72
N ASP A 7 -15.47 1.60 16.45
CA ASP A 7 -16.25 0.77 17.35
C ASP A 7 -15.52 -0.55 17.63
N GLY A 8 -15.27 -0.81 18.91
CA GLY A 8 -14.61 -2.03 19.40
C GLY A 8 -13.08 -2.05 19.23
N ASN A 9 -12.35 -1.31 20.09
CA ASN A 9 -10.88 -1.37 20.29
C ASN A 9 -9.97 -1.47 19.05
N GLU A 10 -10.50 -1.11 17.88
CA GLU A 10 -9.80 -1.06 16.61
C GLU A 10 -9.46 0.40 16.28
N HIS A 11 -8.41 0.59 15.49
CA HIS A 11 -7.90 1.90 15.13
C HIS A 11 -7.74 2.02 13.62
N LYS A 12 -8.08 3.19 13.08
CA LYS A 12 -7.66 3.60 11.75
C LYS A 12 -6.46 4.52 11.89
N VAL A 13 -5.30 4.03 11.44
CA VAL A 13 -4.08 4.84 11.38
C VAL A 13 -3.95 5.49 10.00
N TRP A 14 -3.71 6.80 9.99
CA TRP A 14 -3.46 7.61 8.81
C TRP A 14 -2.00 8.04 8.85
N LEU A 15 -1.18 7.29 8.12
CA LEU A 15 0.26 7.48 8.04
C LEU A 15 0.60 8.62 7.06
N THR A 16 1.78 9.18 7.23
CA THR A 16 2.49 10.08 6.31
C THR A 16 3.61 9.32 5.59
N ASP A 17 4.27 9.94 4.61
CA ASP A 17 5.40 9.30 3.93
C ASP A 17 6.62 9.12 4.82
N SER A 18 6.88 10.08 5.71
CA SER A 18 7.96 9.96 6.71
C SER A 18 7.74 8.74 7.62
N GLU A 19 6.50 8.46 8.01
CA GLU A 19 6.18 7.31 8.89
C GLU A 19 6.19 5.98 8.15
N ILE A 20 5.88 5.98 6.84
CA ILE A 20 6.18 4.81 5.99
C ILE A 20 7.68 4.57 5.96
N GLU A 21 8.50 5.60 5.79
CA GLU A 21 9.96 5.46 5.83
C GLU A 21 10.48 5.00 7.20
N ASP A 22 9.87 5.41 8.31
CA ASP A 22 10.15 4.87 9.64
C ASP A 22 9.86 3.36 9.71
N LEU A 23 8.70 2.92 9.20
CA LEU A 23 8.38 1.49 9.12
C LEU A 23 9.40 0.73 8.28
N ARG A 24 9.79 1.27 7.12
CA ARG A 24 10.79 0.66 6.24
C ARG A 24 12.14 0.51 6.93
N ARG A 25 12.60 1.56 7.62
CA ARG A 25 13.85 1.55 8.40
C ARG A 25 13.82 0.55 9.56
N ALA A 26 12.63 0.29 10.14
CA ALA A 26 12.43 -0.69 11.21
C ALA A 26 12.30 -2.15 10.72
N THR A 27 12.41 -2.40 9.41
CA THR A 27 12.36 -3.77 8.86
C THR A 27 13.66 -4.53 9.15
N ASN A 28 13.54 -5.84 9.42
CA ASN A 28 14.71 -6.68 9.70
C ASN A 28 15.30 -7.33 8.44
N SER A 29 14.63 -7.23 7.30
CA SER A 29 15.03 -7.88 6.07
C SER A 29 14.40 -7.19 4.86
N GLN A 30 15.03 -7.36 3.69
CA GLN A 30 14.49 -6.87 2.42
C GLN A 30 13.09 -7.42 2.12
N ARG A 31 12.80 -8.68 2.51
CA ARG A 31 11.45 -9.26 2.39
C ARG A 31 10.42 -8.46 3.18
N ASP A 32 10.77 -8.09 4.41
CA ASP A 32 9.86 -7.34 5.29
C ASP A 32 9.68 -5.89 4.75
N ASP A 33 10.74 -5.27 4.22
CA ASP A 33 10.64 -3.97 3.52
C ASP A 33 9.73 -4.05 2.29
N LEU A 34 9.90 -5.07 1.44
CA LEU A 34 9.02 -5.29 0.28
C LEU A 34 7.55 -5.46 0.68
N ILE A 35 7.25 -6.07 1.83
CA ILE A 35 5.87 -6.15 2.34
C ILE A 35 5.31 -4.75 2.64
N ILE A 36 6.10 -3.87 3.26
CA ILE A 36 5.71 -2.48 3.49
C ILE A 36 5.50 -1.77 2.15
N GLN A 37 6.44 -1.92 1.22
CA GLN A 37 6.38 -1.25 -0.08
C GLN A 37 5.15 -1.69 -0.92
N LEU A 38 4.89 -2.99 -1.00
CA LEU A 38 3.73 -3.54 -1.71
C LEU A 38 2.39 -3.07 -1.11
N GLY A 39 2.34 -2.87 0.21
CA GLY A 39 1.17 -2.29 0.87
C GLY A 39 1.04 -0.77 0.60
N ALA A 40 2.11 -0.01 0.83
CA ALA A 40 2.07 1.45 0.93
C ALA A 40 2.30 2.22 -0.38
N PHE A 41 2.99 1.61 -1.36
CA PHE A 41 3.25 2.23 -2.66
C PHE A 41 2.49 1.57 -3.81
N VAL A 42 2.11 0.29 -3.67
CA VAL A 42 1.34 -0.44 -4.70
C VAL A 42 -0.13 -0.62 -4.31
N GLY A 43 -0.46 -0.43 -3.02
CA GLY A 43 -1.84 -0.53 -2.53
C GLY A 43 -2.35 -1.96 -2.44
N LEU A 44 -1.49 -2.97 -2.30
CA LEU A 44 -1.93 -4.36 -2.21
C LEU A 44 -2.60 -4.67 -0.87
N ARG A 45 -3.63 -5.51 -0.92
CA ARG A 45 -4.23 -6.10 0.29
C ARG A 45 -3.28 -7.16 0.84
N ALA A 46 -3.34 -7.41 2.16
CA ALA A 46 -2.49 -8.40 2.81
C ALA A 46 -2.53 -9.81 2.18
N PHE A 47 -3.67 -10.21 1.61
CA PHE A 47 -3.82 -11.51 0.93
C PHE A 47 -3.28 -11.50 -0.51
N GLU A 48 -3.15 -10.33 -1.13
CA GLU A 48 -2.61 -10.17 -2.49
C GLU A 48 -1.07 -10.22 -2.48
N ILE A 49 -0.42 -9.74 -1.41
CA ILE A 49 1.04 -9.68 -1.28
C ILE A 49 1.73 -11.04 -1.53
N PRO A 50 1.29 -12.17 -0.95
CA PRO A 50 1.87 -13.48 -1.24
C PRO A 50 1.72 -13.99 -2.67
N GLN A 51 0.85 -13.36 -3.48
CA GLN A 51 0.53 -13.82 -4.83
C GLN A 51 1.37 -13.10 -5.90
N VAL A 52 2.19 -12.12 -5.50
CA VAL A 52 3.06 -11.33 -6.39
C VAL A 52 4.22 -12.20 -6.86
N ARG A 53 4.41 -12.28 -8.18
CA ARG A 53 5.43 -13.14 -8.82
C ARG A 53 6.15 -12.35 -9.92
N PRO A 54 7.41 -12.67 -10.24
CA PRO A 54 8.15 -11.93 -11.26
C PRO A 54 7.45 -11.86 -12.63
N VAL A 55 6.83 -12.95 -13.08
CA VAL A 55 6.08 -12.97 -14.37
C VAL A 55 4.87 -12.04 -14.42
N ASP A 56 4.41 -11.54 -13.27
CA ASP A 56 3.27 -10.64 -13.20
C ASP A 56 3.68 -9.16 -13.31
N VAL A 57 4.99 -8.85 -13.30
CA VAL A 57 5.52 -7.50 -13.57
C VAL A 57 5.65 -7.29 -15.08
N LYS A 58 5.14 -6.15 -15.57
CA LYS A 58 5.13 -5.80 -17.00
C LYS A 58 5.56 -4.35 -17.20
N ALA A 59 6.42 -4.12 -18.18
CA ALA A 59 6.64 -2.79 -18.73
C ALA A 59 5.50 -2.42 -19.69
N THR A 60 5.12 -1.15 -19.71
CA THR A 60 4.21 -0.56 -20.70
C THR A 60 5.01 0.03 -21.85
N ASP A 61 4.34 0.31 -22.96
CA ASP A 61 4.96 0.98 -24.12
C ASP A 61 5.50 2.38 -23.79
N SER A 62 4.98 3.00 -22.72
CA SER A 62 5.43 4.29 -22.19
C SER A 62 6.63 4.18 -21.22
N GLY A 63 7.22 2.99 -21.04
CA GLY A 63 8.34 2.76 -20.14
C GLY A 63 7.98 2.73 -18.65
N GLN A 64 6.69 2.61 -18.31
CA GLN A 64 6.21 2.49 -16.93
C GLN A 64 6.00 1.03 -16.55
N TYR A 65 5.94 0.71 -15.26
CA TYR A 65 5.67 -0.66 -14.81
C TYR A 65 4.26 -0.86 -14.27
N ARG A 66 3.74 -2.07 -14.48
CA ARG A 66 2.49 -2.56 -13.91
C ARG A 66 2.70 -3.91 -13.26
N LEU A 67 2.02 -4.13 -12.14
CA LEU A 67 1.93 -5.41 -11.49
C LEU A 67 0.54 -6.01 -11.70
N ARG A 68 0.47 -7.15 -12.38
CA ARG A 68 -0.79 -7.90 -12.54
C ARG A 68 -1.20 -8.53 -11.22
N VAL A 69 -2.19 -7.93 -10.56
CA VAL A 69 -2.87 -8.52 -9.41
C VAL A 69 -3.93 -9.47 -9.94
N ARG A 70 -3.76 -10.75 -9.63
CA ARG A 70 -4.70 -11.81 -10.04
C ARG A 70 -5.96 -11.74 -9.18
N ALA A 71 -7.09 -12.22 -9.71
CA ALA A 71 -8.29 -12.35 -8.90
C ALA A 71 -7.97 -13.24 -7.69
N GLY A 72 -8.14 -12.70 -6.49
CA GLY A 72 -7.86 -13.47 -5.27
C GLY A 72 -8.92 -14.54 -5.09
N LYS A 73 -8.53 -15.80 -4.88
CA LYS A 73 -9.44 -16.80 -4.32
C LYS A 73 -9.53 -16.52 -2.81
N ASP A 74 -10.32 -15.52 -2.43
CA ASP A 74 -10.69 -15.36 -1.02
C ASP A 74 -11.59 -16.54 -0.63
N THR A 75 -11.19 -17.30 0.38
CA THR A 75 -12.01 -18.40 0.94
C THR A 75 -13.36 -17.93 1.48
N SER A 76 -13.62 -16.61 1.51
CA SER A 76 -14.88 -15.98 1.90
C SER A 76 -15.73 -15.40 0.75
N GLY A 77 -15.30 -15.53 -0.51
CA GLY A 77 -16.18 -15.38 -1.69
C GLY A 77 -16.22 -14.03 -2.40
N ASN A 78 -15.58 -12.96 -1.92
CA ASN A 78 -15.54 -11.65 -2.61
C ASN A 78 -14.18 -11.30 -3.22
N GLY A 79 -13.39 -12.32 -3.56
CA GLY A 79 -12.10 -12.22 -4.23
C GLY A 79 -11.93 -10.98 -5.11
N GLY A 80 -10.97 -10.11 -4.79
CA GLY A 80 -10.79 -8.85 -5.51
C GLY A 80 -10.64 -9.08 -7.02
N LYS A 81 -11.20 -8.20 -7.85
CA LYS A 81 -11.13 -8.32 -9.31
C LYS A 81 -9.68 -8.22 -9.80
N PRO A 82 -9.33 -8.88 -10.93
CA PRO A 82 -8.02 -8.69 -11.55
C PRO A 82 -7.81 -7.22 -11.91
N ARG A 83 -6.60 -6.72 -11.66
CA ARG A 83 -6.20 -5.35 -12.02
C ARG A 83 -4.71 -5.28 -12.29
N ASP A 84 -4.31 -4.22 -12.97
CA ASP A 84 -2.91 -3.90 -13.21
C ASP A 84 -2.56 -2.72 -12.28
N ALA A 85 -1.98 -3.03 -11.13
CA ALA A 85 -1.56 -2.03 -10.17
C ALA A 85 -0.38 -1.24 -10.72
N TYR A 86 -0.33 0.06 -10.41
CA TYR A 86 0.82 0.89 -10.74
C TYR A 86 2.03 0.41 -9.93
N LEU A 87 3.17 0.24 -10.60
CA LEU A 87 4.43 -0.11 -9.97
C LEU A 87 5.44 0.98 -10.31
N SER A 88 5.94 1.69 -9.30
CA SER A 88 6.98 2.70 -9.51
C SER A 88 8.32 2.04 -9.81
N ASP A 89 9.20 2.76 -10.51
CA ASP A 89 10.54 2.28 -10.87
C ASP A 89 11.38 1.87 -9.65
N ASN A 90 11.17 2.52 -8.51
CA ASN A 90 11.87 2.18 -7.26
C ASN A 90 11.42 0.81 -6.72
N VAL A 91 10.11 0.56 -6.66
CA VAL A 91 9.59 -0.72 -6.16
C VAL A 91 9.90 -1.85 -7.15
N GLU A 92 9.83 -1.59 -8.46
CA GLU A 92 10.24 -2.56 -9.47
C GLU A 92 11.71 -2.96 -9.31
N ARG A 93 12.60 -1.98 -9.15
CA ARG A 93 14.04 -2.22 -8.95
C ARG A 93 14.32 -3.03 -7.68
N ASP A 94 13.61 -2.75 -6.60
CA ASP A 94 13.77 -3.48 -5.34
C ASP A 94 13.26 -4.93 -5.46
N LEU A 95 12.17 -5.15 -6.18
CA LEU A 95 11.68 -6.50 -6.51
C LEU A 95 12.68 -7.26 -7.39
N GLN A 96 13.22 -6.61 -8.42
CA GLN A 96 14.21 -7.22 -9.31
C GLN A 96 15.49 -7.60 -8.56
N ARG A 97 15.97 -6.70 -7.68
CA ARG A 97 17.11 -6.98 -6.79
C ARG A 97 16.84 -8.21 -5.93
N TYR A 98 15.71 -8.22 -5.23
CA TYR A 98 15.32 -9.33 -4.36
C TYR A 98 15.16 -10.65 -5.12
N GLN A 99 14.58 -10.62 -6.33
CA GLN A 99 14.50 -11.80 -7.20
C GLN A 99 15.88 -12.37 -7.50
N ASN A 100 16.83 -11.52 -7.89
CA ASN A 100 18.17 -11.94 -8.28
C ASN A 100 18.95 -12.50 -7.08
N GLU A 101 18.89 -11.82 -5.93
CA GLU A 101 19.58 -12.25 -4.71
C GLU A 101 19.06 -13.58 -4.17
N HIS A 102 17.76 -13.82 -4.29
CA HIS A 102 17.11 -15.05 -3.81
C HIS A 102 16.87 -16.11 -4.88
N ASN A 103 17.32 -15.89 -6.12
CA ASN A 103 17.13 -16.80 -7.26
C ASN A 103 15.66 -17.24 -7.47
N ILE A 104 14.73 -16.29 -7.35
CA ILE A 104 13.30 -16.58 -7.40
C ILE A 104 12.88 -16.88 -8.85
N ALA A 105 12.33 -18.08 -9.06
CA ALA A 105 11.89 -18.48 -10.38
C ALA A 105 10.73 -17.60 -10.85
N PRO A 106 10.55 -17.38 -12.16
CA PRO A 106 9.57 -16.42 -12.66
C PRO A 106 8.13 -16.67 -12.18
N LYS A 107 7.77 -17.93 -11.94
CA LYS A 107 6.41 -18.35 -11.50
C LYS A 107 6.27 -18.52 -10.00
N ASP A 108 7.33 -18.29 -9.22
CA ASP A 108 7.33 -18.41 -7.76
C ASP A 108 7.05 -17.06 -7.12
N PRO A 109 6.41 -17.03 -5.93
CA PRO A 109 6.11 -15.77 -5.24
C PRO A 109 7.38 -15.09 -4.73
N PHE A 110 7.42 -13.77 -4.79
CA PHE A 110 8.47 -13.01 -4.09
C PHE A 110 8.39 -13.27 -2.57
N ILE A 111 7.17 -13.29 -2.04
CA ILE A 111 6.91 -13.44 -0.60
C ILE A 111 6.21 -14.77 -0.37
N ASP A 112 6.97 -15.84 -0.09
CA ASP A 112 6.44 -17.15 0.28
C ASP A 112 5.93 -17.17 1.74
N LEU A 113 4.85 -16.44 2.00
CA LEU A 113 4.17 -16.35 3.28
C LEU A 113 2.66 -16.48 3.09
N LYS A 114 1.94 -16.93 4.12
CA LYS A 114 0.47 -16.82 4.13
C LYS A 114 0.03 -15.45 4.62
N GLN A 115 -1.20 -15.05 4.30
CA GLN A 115 -1.78 -13.77 4.74
C GLN A 115 -1.63 -13.49 6.25
N PRO A 116 -1.88 -14.44 7.18
CA PRO A 116 -1.67 -14.17 8.61
C PRO A 116 -0.21 -13.83 8.94
N SER A 117 0.74 -14.46 8.25
CA SER A 117 2.17 -14.20 8.42
C SER A 117 2.57 -12.81 7.90
N VAL A 118 2.00 -12.38 6.77
CA VAL A 118 2.17 -10.99 6.28
C VAL A 118 1.67 -9.98 7.30
N ARG A 119 0.47 -10.20 7.87
CA ARG A 119 -0.06 -9.34 8.95
C ARG A 119 0.86 -9.31 10.17
N ALA A 120 1.41 -10.46 10.55
CA ALA A 120 2.34 -10.55 11.67
C ALA A 120 3.67 -9.83 11.40
N VAL A 121 4.18 -9.85 10.16
CA VAL A 121 5.38 -9.08 9.76
C VAL A 121 5.15 -7.58 9.95
N VAL A 122 4.01 -7.06 9.47
CA VAL A 122 3.70 -5.63 9.62
C VAL A 122 3.59 -5.25 11.10
N ARG A 123 2.88 -6.04 11.92
CA ARG A 123 2.76 -5.79 13.37
C ARG A 123 4.12 -5.76 14.08
N ARG A 124 5.01 -6.72 13.78
CA ARG A 124 6.36 -6.73 14.37
C ARG A 124 7.23 -5.56 13.92
N THR A 125 7.07 -5.15 12.66
CA THR A 125 7.81 -4.00 12.11
C THR A 125 7.32 -2.70 12.73
N ALA A 126 6.01 -2.57 12.92
CA ALA A 126 5.38 -1.48 13.63
C ALA A 126 5.82 -1.38 15.09
N ALA A 127 5.86 -2.50 15.83
CA ALA A 127 6.39 -2.51 17.20
C ALA A 127 7.86 -2.04 17.26
N ARG A 128 8.70 -2.47 16.31
CA ARG A 128 10.09 -1.98 16.23
C ARG A 128 10.18 -0.50 15.86
N ALA A 129 9.27 -0.01 15.01
CA ALA A 129 9.20 1.40 14.70
C ALA A 129 8.87 2.21 15.96
N ALA A 130 7.88 1.77 16.76
CA ALA A 130 7.57 2.39 18.06
C ALA A 130 8.79 2.46 18.98
N GLU A 131 9.52 1.34 19.15
CA GLU A 131 10.74 1.30 19.96
C GLU A 131 11.84 2.24 19.43
N THR A 132 11.96 2.37 18.11
CA THR A 132 13.04 3.14 17.47
C THR A 132 12.75 4.65 17.47
N THR A 133 11.49 5.04 17.26
CA THR A 133 11.07 6.45 17.18
C THR A 133 10.65 7.01 18.54
N GLY A 134 10.31 6.15 19.50
CA GLY A 134 9.68 6.53 20.77
C GLY A 134 8.21 6.90 20.62
N ASP A 135 7.56 6.53 19.51
CA ASP A 135 6.16 6.81 19.22
C ASP A 135 5.31 5.52 19.28
N ASP A 136 4.64 5.31 20.41
CA ASP A 136 3.78 4.14 20.66
C ASP A 136 2.59 4.05 19.69
N ASP A 137 2.25 5.12 18.96
CA ASP A 137 1.18 5.09 17.96
C ASP A 137 1.47 4.12 16.81
N PHE A 138 2.74 3.82 16.53
CA PHE A 138 3.10 2.79 15.58
C PHE A 138 2.51 1.42 15.96
N GLU A 139 2.35 1.07 17.24
CA GLU A 139 1.81 -0.24 17.65
C GLU A 139 0.39 -0.51 17.12
N LYS A 140 -0.35 0.55 16.77
CA LYS A 140 -1.71 0.48 16.22
C LYS A 140 -1.72 0.19 14.71
N VAL A 141 -0.57 0.27 14.04
CA VAL A 141 -0.45 0.09 12.59
C VAL A 141 -0.73 -1.36 12.17
N SER A 142 -1.53 -1.49 11.11
CA SER A 142 -1.90 -2.74 10.47
C SER A 142 -1.62 -2.72 8.97
N THR A 143 -1.71 -3.89 8.33
CA THR A 143 -1.61 -4.01 6.86
C THR A 143 -2.66 -3.17 6.11
N HIS A 144 -3.82 -2.90 6.73
CA HIS A 144 -4.86 -2.11 6.08
C HIS A 144 -4.45 -0.64 5.98
N ASP A 145 -3.68 -0.14 6.95
CA ASP A 145 -3.25 1.25 7.02
C ASP A 145 -2.19 1.56 5.96
N LEU A 146 -1.39 0.57 5.54
CA LEU A 146 -0.49 0.71 4.38
C LEU A 146 -1.29 0.99 3.10
N ARG A 147 -2.35 0.22 2.85
CA ARG A 147 -3.25 0.46 1.71
C ARG A 147 -4.01 1.79 1.85
N ARG A 148 -4.33 2.21 3.09
CA ARG A 148 -4.92 3.52 3.35
C ARG A 148 -3.97 4.64 2.96
N ARG A 149 -2.70 4.56 3.35
CA ARG A 149 -1.67 5.53 2.93
C ARG A 149 -1.56 5.60 1.41
N PHE A 150 -1.52 4.46 0.72
CA PHE A 150 -1.48 4.44 -0.74
C PHE A 150 -2.63 5.27 -1.36
N ALA A 151 -3.86 5.04 -0.91
CA ALA A 151 -5.02 5.77 -1.42
C ALA A 151 -4.95 7.26 -1.05
N GLN A 152 -4.62 7.59 0.19
CA GLN A 152 -4.53 8.97 0.67
C GLN A 152 -3.46 9.76 -0.10
N ARG A 153 -2.26 9.19 -0.28
CA ARG A 153 -1.19 9.84 -1.04
C ARG A 153 -1.68 10.22 -2.43
N LEU A 154 -2.29 9.27 -3.15
CA LEU A 154 -2.72 9.53 -4.51
C LEU A 154 -3.91 10.50 -4.60
N LEU A 155 -4.89 10.39 -3.70
CA LEU A 155 -6.14 11.16 -3.82
C LEU A 155 -6.07 12.54 -3.18
N VAL A 156 -5.37 12.65 -2.06
CA VAL A 156 -5.35 13.86 -1.22
C VAL A 156 -4.06 14.63 -1.46
N ASP A 157 -2.90 13.96 -1.34
CA ASP A 157 -1.61 14.64 -1.39
C ASP A 157 -1.21 14.98 -2.84
N GLU A 158 -1.41 14.04 -3.77
CA GLU A 158 -1.04 14.16 -5.20
C GLU A 158 -2.22 14.53 -6.11
N GLN A 159 -3.44 14.64 -5.55
CA GLN A 159 -4.67 15.02 -6.25
C GLN A 159 -4.94 14.25 -7.58
N VAL A 160 -4.51 12.99 -7.65
CA VAL A 160 -4.69 12.14 -8.83
C VAL A 160 -6.18 11.90 -9.04
N ASN A 161 -6.62 11.99 -10.30
CA ASN A 161 -8.01 11.74 -10.68
C ASN A 161 -8.52 10.43 -10.04
N PRO A 162 -9.61 10.47 -9.25
CA PRO A 162 -10.09 9.28 -8.54
C PRO A 162 -10.37 8.08 -9.44
N ARG A 163 -10.78 8.29 -10.71
CA ARG A 163 -10.99 7.19 -11.67
C ARG A 163 -9.69 6.46 -12.01
N VAL A 164 -8.57 7.18 -12.05
CA VAL A 164 -7.24 6.59 -12.25
C VAL A 164 -6.85 5.76 -11.02
N VAL A 165 -7.02 6.30 -9.81
CA VAL A 165 -6.73 5.60 -8.55
C VAL A 165 -7.60 4.35 -8.40
N MET A 166 -8.89 4.45 -8.73
CA MET A 166 -9.84 3.32 -8.75
C MET A 166 -9.37 2.21 -9.68
N ALA A 167 -8.92 2.55 -10.90
CA ALA A 167 -8.47 1.58 -11.89
C ALA A 167 -7.22 0.80 -11.43
N VAL A 168 -6.23 1.47 -10.84
CA VAL A 168 -4.98 0.83 -10.40
C VAL A 168 -5.12 0.13 -9.05
N GLY A 169 -5.92 0.68 -8.14
CA GLY A 169 -6.10 0.12 -6.80
C GLY A 169 -7.24 -0.89 -6.67
N GLY A 170 -8.12 -1.01 -7.67
CA GLY A 170 -9.18 -2.01 -7.68
C GLY A 170 -10.34 -1.65 -6.78
N TRP A 171 -10.81 -0.40 -6.89
CA TRP A 171 -12.06 0.06 -6.29
C TRP A 171 -13.15 0.10 -7.36
N ASP A 172 -14.29 -0.52 -7.07
CA ASP A 172 -15.39 -0.67 -8.03
C ASP A 172 -16.38 0.52 -8.04
N SER A 173 -16.30 1.42 -7.05
CA SER A 173 -17.20 2.57 -6.94
C SER A 173 -16.56 3.71 -6.16
N PHE A 174 -17.10 4.92 -6.33
CA PHE A 174 -16.73 6.08 -5.52
C PHE A 174 -17.06 5.87 -4.04
N ALA A 175 -18.18 5.22 -3.72
CA ALA A 175 -18.51 4.88 -2.33
C ALA A 175 -17.45 3.97 -1.67
N ALA A 176 -16.73 3.15 -2.45
CA ALA A 176 -15.65 2.32 -1.93
C ALA A 176 -14.34 3.07 -1.70
N ILE A 177 -14.14 4.22 -2.38
CA ILE A 177 -12.94 5.05 -2.25
C ILE A 177 -13.15 6.25 -1.31
N GLU A 178 -14.40 6.68 -1.12
CA GLU A 178 -14.81 7.76 -0.21
C GLU A 178 -14.22 7.62 1.21
N PRO A 179 -14.15 6.43 1.84
CA PRO A 179 -13.54 6.31 3.17
C PRO A 179 -12.05 6.65 3.24
N TYR A 180 -11.38 6.86 2.10
CA TYR A 180 -9.98 7.28 1.99
C TYR A 180 -9.83 8.77 1.69
N LEU A 181 -10.94 9.46 1.39
CA LEU A 181 -11.00 10.90 1.19
C LEU A 181 -11.29 11.53 2.55
N ASN A 182 -10.31 12.24 3.10
CA ASN A 182 -10.61 13.16 4.19
C ASN A 182 -11.42 14.34 3.65
N ALA A 183 -12.31 14.90 4.47
CA ALA A 183 -12.85 16.20 4.16
C ALA A 183 -11.67 17.19 3.98
N PRO A 184 -11.61 17.94 2.87
CA PRO A 184 -10.55 18.94 2.70
C PRO A 184 -10.68 20.00 3.78
N SER A 185 -9.54 20.50 4.29
CA SER A 185 -9.54 21.69 5.15
C SER A 185 -9.93 22.92 4.35
N GLU A 186 -10.34 24.00 5.02
CA GLU A 186 -10.65 25.29 4.37
C GLU A 186 -9.46 25.76 3.51
N ASP A 187 -8.23 25.67 4.02
CA ASP A 187 -7.02 26.04 3.26
C ASP A 187 -6.86 25.23 1.94
N VAL A 188 -7.15 23.92 1.97
CA VAL A 188 -7.08 23.07 0.78
C VAL A 188 -8.17 23.43 -0.23
N ILE A 189 -9.34 23.84 0.25
CA ILE A 189 -10.43 24.33 -0.60
C ILE A 189 -9.98 25.65 -1.25
N ASP A 190 -9.49 26.60 -0.47
CA ASP A 190 -9.08 27.92 -0.96
C ASP A 190 -7.93 27.83 -1.97
N ASP A 191 -6.91 27.01 -1.70
CA ASP A 191 -5.80 26.76 -2.63
C ASP A 191 -6.30 26.15 -3.95
N ALA A 192 -7.21 25.18 -3.89
CA ALA A 192 -7.76 24.54 -5.08
C ALA A 192 -8.58 25.51 -5.95
N PHE A 193 -9.30 26.46 -5.35
CA PHE A 193 -10.02 27.50 -6.09
C PHE A 193 -9.07 28.61 -6.60
N ALA A 194 -8.04 28.95 -5.84
CA ALA A 194 -7.01 29.90 -6.25
C ALA A 194 -6.21 29.42 -7.47
N GLU A 195 -5.86 28.13 -7.54
CA GLU A 195 -5.11 27.54 -8.67
C GLU A 195 -5.85 27.64 -10.01
N ILE A 196 -7.19 27.59 -9.98
CA ILE A 196 -8.03 27.69 -11.20
C ILE A 196 -8.50 29.11 -11.50
N GLY A 197 -8.09 30.09 -10.67
CA GLY A 197 -8.36 31.51 -10.87
C GLY A 197 -9.84 31.88 -10.77
N LEU A 198 -10.60 31.20 -9.91
CA LEU A 198 -12.01 31.52 -9.59
C LEU A 198 -12.14 32.43 -8.37
#